data_AF-A0A0D0AEA4-F1
#
_entry.id   AF-A0A0D0AEA4-F1
#
_cell.length_a   1.000
_cell.length_b   1.000
_cell.length_c   1.000
_cell.angle_alpha   90.00
_cell.angle_beta   90.00
_cell.angle_gamma   90.00
#
_symmetry.space_group_name_H-M   'P 1'
#
loop_
_entity.id
_entity.type
_entity.pdbx_description
1 polymer ?
#
loop_
_entity_poly.entity_id
_entity_poly.type
_entity_poly.pdbx_seq_one_letter_code
_entity_poly.pdbx_strand_id
1 'polypeptide(L)'
;MGKYDHIPELTGPDTYFAWKREVAYSLGTEDLWCHVTDKVDRDDILGTASYRPIAVIPSAPTDAEAKSIREWLIEDIKAKAIITRRLSTSVQQLVSASHKVLARDAWKTLEDHFGRTDISSQHVIRQTLYALQMKDAADAPNYVGRHTVLRERLLNMGVAYSDEEAIFQLLRGLPRTMSWPHFKAIALSSSVSLSFDMCVARISAEAARIVDEHALESKPGSEYANAATSAPASVNPITGLCKHRHNPEGVSPLVSCRDNDTP
;
A
#
# COMPACT_ATOMS: atom_id res chain seq x y z
N MET A 1 -25.13 5.06 -1.05
CA MET A 1 -24.16 3.98 -0.86
C MET A 1 -24.74 3.01 0.16
N GLY A 2 -24.86 1.73 -0.18
CA GLY A 2 -25.29 0.68 0.72
C GLY A 2 -24.24 0.38 1.80
N LYS A 3 -24.70 -0.19 2.92
CA LYS A 3 -23.90 -0.48 4.13
C LYS A 3 -22.63 -1.31 3.89
N TYR A 4 -22.59 -2.10 2.80
CA TYR A 4 -21.49 -3.04 2.49
C TYR A 4 -20.83 -2.76 1.14
N ASP A 5 -20.98 -1.55 0.60
CA ASP A 5 -20.41 -1.18 -0.70
C ASP A 5 -18.87 -1.17 -0.67
N HIS A 6 -18.25 -1.04 0.52
CA HIS A 6 -16.79 -1.11 0.72
C HIS A 6 -16.21 -2.51 0.57
N ILE A 7 -17.04 -3.56 0.64
CA ILE A 7 -16.58 -4.94 0.50
C ILE A 7 -16.32 -5.24 -0.99
N PRO A 8 -15.07 -5.58 -1.38
CA PRO A 8 -14.75 -5.92 -2.77
C PRO A 8 -15.47 -7.21 -3.17
N GLU A 9 -15.74 -7.36 -4.48
CA GLU A 9 -16.38 -8.58 -4.98
C GLU A 9 -15.39 -9.76 -5.00
N LEU A 10 -15.80 -10.91 -4.47
CA LEU A 10 -15.07 -12.16 -4.60
C LEU A 10 -15.34 -12.78 -5.98
N THR A 11 -14.34 -12.67 -6.84
CA THR A 11 -14.35 -13.24 -8.21
C THR A 11 -13.45 -14.48 -8.32
N GLY A 12 -12.46 -14.59 -7.44
CA GLY A 12 -11.52 -15.71 -7.41
C GLY A 12 -10.43 -15.54 -6.35
N PRO A 13 -9.36 -16.37 -6.41
CA PRO A 13 -8.27 -16.37 -5.42
C PRO A 13 -7.58 -15.00 -5.28
N ASP A 14 -7.44 -14.24 -6.36
CA ASP A 14 -6.78 -12.93 -6.35
C ASP A 14 -7.51 -11.89 -5.49
N THR A 15 -8.84 -11.97 -5.43
CA THR A 15 -9.68 -11.05 -4.64
C THR A 15 -9.98 -11.56 -3.24
N TYR A 16 -9.66 -12.83 -2.96
CA TYR A 16 -10.09 -13.52 -1.74
C TYR A 16 -9.62 -12.86 -0.46
N PHE A 17 -8.34 -12.52 -0.33
CA PHE A 17 -7.83 -11.94 0.92
C PHE A 17 -8.39 -10.54 1.21
N ALA A 18 -8.55 -9.71 0.17
CA ALA A 18 -9.17 -8.41 0.31
C ALA A 18 -10.64 -8.54 0.74
N TRP A 19 -11.40 -9.42 0.07
CA TRP A 19 -12.77 -9.75 0.44
C TRP A 19 -12.86 -10.29 1.88
N LYS A 20 -12.01 -11.26 2.24
CA LYS A 20 -11.98 -11.92 3.55
C LYS A 20 -11.80 -10.88 4.66
N ARG A 21 -10.87 -9.94 4.48
CA ARG A 21 -10.60 -8.87 5.44
C ARG A 21 -11.82 -7.96 5.64
N GLU A 22 -12.41 -7.45 4.57
CA GLU A 22 -13.55 -6.52 4.68
C GLU A 22 -14.82 -7.21 5.21
N VAL A 23 -15.04 -8.48 4.86
CA VAL A 23 -16.15 -9.29 5.42
C VAL A 23 -15.92 -9.58 6.89
N ALA A 24 -14.71 -10.00 7.29
CA ALA A 24 -14.38 -10.23 8.70
C ALA A 24 -14.57 -8.96 9.54
N TYR A 25 -14.12 -7.81 9.03
CA TYR A 25 -14.35 -6.52 9.67
C TYR A 25 -15.86 -6.23 9.81
N SER A 26 -16.63 -6.40 8.74
CA SER A 26 -18.08 -6.14 8.75
C SER A 26 -18.84 -7.05 9.73
N LEU A 27 -18.48 -8.34 9.78
CA LEU A 27 -19.00 -9.29 10.76
C LEU A 27 -18.64 -8.88 12.20
N GLY A 28 -17.40 -8.42 12.42
CA GLY A 28 -16.95 -7.93 13.73
C GLY A 28 -17.73 -6.69 14.19
N THR A 29 -17.98 -5.73 13.28
CA THR A 29 -18.77 -4.53 13.61
C THR A 29 -20.23 -4.82 13.94
N GLU A 30 -20.75 -5.98 13.55
CA GLU A 30 -22.13 -6.41 13.82
C GLU A 30 -22.25 -7.47 14.92
N ASP A 31 -21.14 -7.81 15.58
CA ASP A 31 -21.07 -8.88 16.59
C ASP A 31 -21.49 -10.26 16.06
N LEU A 32 -21.24 -10.50 14.77
CA LEU A 32 -21.60 -11.73 14.08
C LEU A 32 -20.41 -12.64 13.80
N TRP A 33 -19.18 -12.20 14.14
CA TRP A 33 -17.96 -12.97 13.91
C TRP A 33 -17.97 -14.33 14.63
N CYS A 34 -18.58 -14.39 15.82
CA CYS A 34 -18.75 -15.60 16.63
C CYS A 34 -19.48 -16.74 15.89
N HIS A 35 -20.36 -16.42 14.93
CA HIS A 35 -21.07 -17.42 14.12
C HIS A 35 -20.18 -18.08 13.05
N VAL A 36 -19.06 -17.44 12.70
CA VAL A 36 -18.18 -17.83 11.60
C VAL A 36 -16.89 -18.49 12.09
N THR A 37 -16.29 -17.95 13.15
CA THR A 37 -15.06 -18.47 13.74
C THR A 37 -15.27 -19.83 14.40
N ASP A 38 -14.27 -20.71 14.31
CA ASP A 38 -14.17 -21.95 15.09
C ASP A 38 -13.14 -21.86 16.22
N LYS A 39 -12.47 -20.71 16.34
CA LYS A 39 -11.51 -20.47 17.41
C LYS A 39 -12.23 -20.25 18.73
N VAL A 40 -11.65 -20.83 19.76
CA VAL A 40 -12.00 -20.55 21.16
C VAL A 40 -10.75 -19.92 21.75
N ASP A 41 -10.68 -18.60 21.67
CA ASP A 41 -9.64 -17.84 22.36
C ASP A 41 -10.26 -17.23 23.62
N ARG A 42 -9.65 -17.48 24.77
CA ARG A 42 -10.14 -17.00 26.06
C ARG A 42 -9.92 -15.51 26.25
N ASP A 43 -8.97 -14.93 25.53
CA ASP A 43 -8.64 -13.51 25.61
C ASP A 43 -9.38 -12.69 24.54
N ASP A 44 -10.00 -13.35 23.55
CA ASP A 44 -10.86 -12.74 22.53
C ASP A 44 -12.34 -13.05 22.79
N ILE A 45 -12.97 -12.21 23.63
CA ILE A 45 -14.38 -12.34 24.00
C ILE A 45 -15.30 -12.20 22.77
N LEU A 46 -14.90 -11.42 21.75
CA LEU A 46 -15.65 -11.25 20.50
C LEU A 46 -15.37 -12.37 19.48
N GLY A 47 -14.25 -13.07 19.64
CA GLY A 47 -13.81 -14.19 18.81
C GLY A 47 -14.24 -15.56 19.29
N THR A 48 -14.96 -15.66 20.41
CA THR A 48 -15.44 -16.96 20.91
C THR A 48 -16.52 -17.52 19.99
N ALA A 49 -16.27 -18.71 19.44
CA ALA A 49 -17.22 -19.41 18.58
C ALA A 49 -18.59 -19.63 19.26
N SER A 50 -19.65 -19.11 18.64
CA SER A 50 -21.04 -19.35 19.01
C SER A 50 -21.53 -20.62 18.31
N TYR A 51 -22.12 -21.53 19.07
CA TYR A 51 -22.67 -22.79 18.55
C TYR A 51 -24.18 -22.79 18.65
N ARG A 52 -24.83 -23.39 17.65
CA ARG A 52 -26.27 -23.55 17.63
C ARG A 52 -26.73 -24.25 18.92
N PRO A 53 -27.65 -23.64 19.70
CA PRO A 53 -28.21 -24.29 20.88
C PRO A 53 -28.89 -25.61 20.49
N ILE A 54 -28.76 -26.62 21.37
CA ILE A 54 -29.40 -27.92 21.20
C ILE A 54 -30.41 -28.08 22.33
N ALA A 55 -31.65 -28.38 21.97
CA ALA A 55 -32.68 -28.65 22.97
C ALA A 55 -32.36 -29.95 23.72
N VAL A 56 -32.64 -29.97 25.03
CA VAL A 56 -32.43 -31.15 25.89
C VAL A 56 -33.19 -32.36 25.35
N ILE A 57 -34.39 -32.13 24.81
CA ILE A 57 -35.19 -33.15 24.11
C ILE A 57 -35.43 -32.67 22.67
N PRO A 58 -34.71 -33.20 21.67
CA PRO A 58 -34.78 -32.71 20.28
C PRO A 58 -36.17 -32.76 19.64
N SER A 59 -37.01 -33.71 20.05
CA SER A 59 -38.37 -33.88 19.54
C SER A 59 -39.42 -32.99 20.23
N ALA A 60 -39.06 -32.31 21.33
CA ALA A 60 -39.97 -31.51 22.12
C ALA A 60 -39.20 -30.37 22.84
N PRO A 61 -38.68 -29.38 22.09
CA PRO A 61 -38.04 -28.22 22.69
C PRO A 61 -39.05 -27.42 23.53
N THR A 62 -38.61 -26.93 24.68
CA THR A 62 -39.37 -25.94 25.46
C THR A 62 -39.46 -24.62 24.70
N ASP A 63 -40.43 -23.77 25.04
CA ASP A 63 -40.58 -22.46 24.40
C ASP A 63 -39.32 -21.59 24.53
N ALA A 64 -38.61 -21.70 25.66
CA ALA A 64 -37.35 -20.99 25.90
C ALA A 64 -36.23 -21.50 24.98
N GLU A 65 -36.08 -22.82 24.84
CA GLU A 65 -35.10 -23.42 23.92
C GLU A 65 -35.42 -23.10 22.46
N ALA A 66 -36.69 -23.22 22.06
CA ALA A 66 -37.14 -22.90 20.71
C ALA A 66 -36.88 -21.43 20.36
N LYS A 67 -37.11 -20.52 21.30
CA LYS A 67 -36.80 -19.10 21.15
C LYS A 67 -35.29 -18.88 20.97
N SER A 68 -34.46 -19.46 21.84
CA SER A 68 -33.00 -19.33 21.76
C SER A 68 -32.43 -19.89 20.44
N ILE A 69 -32.91 -21.06 19.99
CA ILE A 69 -32.52 -21.66 18.70
C ILE A 69 -32.91 -20.72 17.55
N ARG A 70 -34.12 -20.15 17.58
CA ARG A 70 -34.59 -19.26 16.52
C ARG A 70 -33.80 -17.96 16.47
N GLU A 71 -33.50 -17.35 17.61
CA GLU A 71 -32.68 -16.15 17.71
C GLU A 71 -31.28 -16.40 17.13
N TRP A 72 -30.65 -17.50 17.52
CA TRP A 72 -29.34 -17.90 16.99
C TRP A 72 -29.38 -18.09 15.47
N LEU A 73 -30.40 -18.77 14.93
CA LEU A 73 -30.55 -18.99 13.49
C LEU A 73 -30.77 -17.69 12.71
N ILE A 74 -31.43 -16.69 13.29
CA ILE A 74 -31.60 -15.38 12.66
C ILE A 74 -30.25 -14.67 12.52
N GLU A 75 -29.42 -14.74 13.56
CA GLU A 75 -28.07 -14.18 13.52
C GLU A 75 -27.15 -14.91 12.54
N ASP A 76 -27.20 -16.24 12.50
CA ASP A 76 -26.44 -17.03 11.53
C ASP A 76 -26.86 -16.68 10.08
N ILE A 77 -28.16 -16.50 9.81
CA ILE A 77 -28.64 -16.04 8.49
C ILE A 77 -28.11 -14.64 8.16
N LYS A 78 -28.05 -13.72 9.13
CA LYS A 78 -27.47 -12.38 8.91
C LYS A 78 -25.96 -12.48 8.59
N ALA A 79 -25.23 -13.29 9.34
CA ALA A 79 -23.80 -13.52 9.10
C ALA A 79 -23.58 -14.10 7.69
N LYS A 80 -24.35 -15.12 7.31
CA LYS A 80 -24.33 -15.69 5.96
C LYS A 80 -24.69 -14.67 4.89
N ALA A 81 -25.66 -13.79 5.13
CA ALA A 81 -26.05 -12.75 4.19
C ALA A 81 -24.90 -11.77 3.94
N ILE A 82 -24.12 -11.41 4.97
CA ILE A 82 -22.92 -10.55 4.82
C ILE A 82 -21.86 -11.28 3.99
N ILE A 83 -21.55 -12.55 4.32
CA ILE A 83 -20.58 -13.37 3.58
C ILE A 83 -20.96 -13.47 2.10
N THR A 84 -22.23 -13.72 1.80
CA THR A 84 -22.69 -13.98 0.44
C THR A 84 -23.01 -12.72 -0.37
N ARG A 85 -22.97 -11.53 0.25
CA ARG A 85 -23.41 -10.26 -0.37
C ARG A 85 -22.61 -9.86 -1.59
N ARG A 86 -21.30 -10.11 -1.57
CA ARG A 86 -20.32 -9.63 -2.57
C ARG A 86 -19.56 -10.79 -3.19
N LEU A 87 -20.30 -11.80 -3.61
CA LEU A 87 -19.78 -12.94 -4.36
C LEU A 87 -20.21 -12.80 -5.82
N SER A 88 -19.30 -13.04 -6.75
CA SER A 88 -19.66 -13.20 -8.17
C SER A 88 -20.55 -14.44 -8.38
N THR A 89 -21.28 -14.50 -9.50
CA THR A 89 -22.23 -15.60 -9.76
C THR A 89 -21.58 -16.98 -9.72
N SER A 90 -20.36 -17.14 -10.22
CA SER A 90 -19.62 -18.41 -10.18
C SER A 90 -19.24 -18.80 -8.75
N VAL A 91 -18.81 -17.82 -7.93
CA VAL A 91 -18.47 -18.06 -6.52
C VAL A 91 -19.71 -18.35 -5.69
N GLN A 92 -20.85 -17.70 -5.98
CA GLN A 92 -22.12 -18.00 -5.32
C GLN A 92 -22.55 -19.46 -5.52
N GLN A 93 -22.27 -20.06 -6.67
CA GLN A 93 -22.60 -21.47 -6.93
C GLN A 93 -21.80 -22.45 -6.06
N LEU A 94 -20.65 -22.04 -5.53
CA LEU A 94 -19.86 -22.83 -4.58
C LEU A 94 -20.52 -22.90 -3.20
N VAL A 95 -21.25 -21.85 -2.82
CA VAL A 95 -21.94 -21.75 -1.53
C VAL A 95 -23.40 -22.14 -1.71
N SER A 96 -23.84 -23.22 -1.06
CA SER A 96 -25.25 -23.63 -1.16
C SER A 96 -26.20 -22.51 -0.70
N ALA A 97 -27.17 -22.17 -1.57
CA ALA A 97 -28.23 -21.22 -1.29
C ALA A 97 -29.23 -21.72 -0.22
N SER A 98 -29.11 -22.99 0.21
CA SER A 98 -29.97 -23.57 1.25
C SER A 98 -29.79 -22.86 2.59
N HIS A 99 -30.89 -22.57 3.28
CA HIS A 99 -30.88 -22.07 4.67
C HIS A 99 -30.31 -23.09 5.67
N LYS A 100 -30.08 -24.33 5.25
CA LYS A 100 -29.47 -25.38 6.08
C LYS A 100 -27.95 -25.26 6.18
N VAL A 101 -27.31 -24.53 5.26
CA VAL A 101 -25.88 -24.27 5.31
C VAL A 101 -25.65 -23.03 6.16
N LEU A 102 -24.93 -23.23 7.26
CA LEU A 102 -24.65 -22.19 8.26
C LEU A 102 -23.65 -21.17 7.71
N ALA A 103 -23.55 -20.01 8.34
CA ALA A 103 -22.58 -18.99 7.98
C ALA A 103 -21.14 -19.54 8.04
N ARG A 104 -20.85 -20.35 9.06
CA ARG A 104 -19.58 -21.05 9.24
C ARG A 104 -19.25 -21.96 8.07
N ASP A 105 -20.21 -22.77 7.62
CA ASP A 105 -20.00 -23.71 6.52
C ASP A 105 -19.74 -22.98 5.20
N ALA A 106 -20.48 -21.88 4.97
CA ALA A 106 -20.27 -21.01 3.83
C ALA A 106 -18.86 -20.39 3.85
N TRP A 107 -18.42 -19.88 5.02
CA TRP A 107 -17.08 -19.33 5.20
C TRP A 107 -16.00 -20.37 4.95
N LYS A 108 -16.11 -21.55 5.56
CA LYS A 108 -15.14 -22.65 5.38
C LYS A 108 -15.06 -23.11 3.93
N THR A 109 -16.19 -23.21 3.24
CA THR A 109 -16.21 -23.54 1.80
C THR A 109 -15.40 -22.55 0.97
N LEU A 110 -15.56 -21.25 1.24
CA LEU A 110 -14.80 -20.21 0.53
C LEU A 110 -13.33 -20.20 0.94
N GLU A 111 -13.03 -20.44 2.22
CA GLU A 111 -11.67 -20.52 2.73
C GLU A 111 -10.90 -21.73 2.20
N ASP A 112 -11.52 -22.90 2.13
CA ASP A 112 -10.92 -24.10 1.56
C ASP A 112 -10.71 -23.97 0.05
N HIS A 113 -11.61 -23.27 -0.64
CA HIS A 113 -11.54 -23.12 -2.10
C HIS A 113 -10.54 -22.03 -2.53
N PHE A 114 -10.54 -20.87 -1.86
CA PHE A 114 -9.76 -19.69 -2.26
C PHE A 114 -8.65 -19.31 -1.29
N GLY A 115 -8.75 -19.73 -0.03
CA GLY A 115 -7.66 -19.58 0.95
C GLY A 115 -6.54 -20.58 0.76
N ARG A 116 -6.73 -21.61 -0.08
CA ARG A 116 -5.65 -22.45 -0.55
C ARG A 116 -4.68 -21.66 -1.40
N THR A 117 -3.52 -21.41 -0.83
CA THR A 117 -2.38 -20.91 -1.58
C THR A 117 -1.80 -22.03 -2.43
N ASP A 118 -2.26 -22.15 -3.68
CA ASP A 118 -1.62 -23.08 -4.60
C ASP A 118 -0.15 -22.69 -4.82
N ILE A 119 0.72 -23.70 -4.95
CA ILE A 119 2.17 -23.52 -5.12
C ILE A 119 2.47 -22.61 -6.32
N SER A 120 1.63 -22.66 -7.36
CA SER A 120 1.76 -21.82 -8.56
C SER A 120 1.57 -20.35 -8.24
N SER A 121 0.55 -19.96 -7.46
CA SER A 121 0.37 -18.57 -7.01
C SER A 121 1.57 -18.07 -6.20
N GLN A 122 2.11 -18.89 -5.29
CA GLN A 122 3.32 -18.53 -4.55
C GLN A 122 4.50 -18.33 -5.49
N HIS A 123 4.66 -19.22 -6.47
CA HIS A 123 5.72 -19.17 -7.44
C HIS A 123 5.64 -17.90 -8.29
N VAL A 124 4.43 -17.52 -8.76
CA VAL A 124 4.20 -16.29 -9.52
C VAL A 124 4.57 -15.05 -8.71
N ILE A 125 4.19 -15.00 -7.42
CA ILE A 125 4.55 -13.88 -6.54
C ILE A 125 6.06 -13.81 -6.34
N ARG A 126 6.71 -14.94 -6.05
CA ARG A 126 8.18 -15.01 -5.91
C ARG A 126 8.87 -14.56 -7.20
N GLN A 127 8.45 -15.06 -8.35
CA GLN A 127 8.99 -14.65 -9.65
C GLN A 127 8.82 -13.15 -9.89
N THR A 128 7.66 -12.60 -9.51
CA THR A 128 7.40 -11.15 -9.58
C THR A 128 8.35 -10.38 -8.67
N LEU A 129 8.54 -10.80 -7.42
CA LEU A 129 9.50 -10.20 -6.49
C LEU A 129 10.93 -10.23 -7.05
N TYR A 130 11.35 -11.35 -7.65
CA TYR A 130 12.67 -11.48 -8.29
C TYR A 130 12.87 -10.58 -9.50
N ALA A 131 11.79 -10.25 -10.21
CA ALA A 131 11.81 -9.43 -11.42
C ALA A 131 11.68 -7.93 -11.15
N LEU A 132 11.27 -7.53 -9.93
CA LEU A 132 11.16 -6.13 -9.56
C LEU A 132 12.53 -5.45 -9.61
N GLN A 133 12.56 -4.31 -10.29
CA GLN A 133 13.71 -3.42 -10.36
C GLN A 133 13.22 -1.99 -10.21
N MET A 134 13.96 -1.21 -9.44
CA MET A 134 13.73 0.21 -9.30
C MET A 134 14.38 0.91 -10.50
N LYS A 135 13.59 1.69 -11.24
CA LYS A 135 14.10 2.34 -12.47
C LYS A 135 15.11 3.44 -12.15
N ASP A 136 14.75 4.31 -11.22
CA ASP A 136 15.53 5.45 -10.75
C ASP A 136 15.09 5.81 -9.33
N ALA A 137 15.69 6.85 -8.75
CA ALA A 137 15.35 7.29 -7.40
C ALA A 137 13.90 7.82 -7.28
N ALA A 138 13.30 8.35 -8.35
CA ALA A 138 11.93 8.84 -8.32
C ALA A 138 10.89 7.69 -8.28
N ASP A 139 11.24 6.51 -8.82
CA ASP A 139 10.41 5.29 -8.78
C ASP A 139 10.43 4.57 -7.42
N ALA A 140 11.22 5.04 -6.45
CA ALA A 140 11.36 4.38 -5.16
C ALA A 140 10.03 4.11 -4.42
N PRO A 141 9.06 5.05 -4.34
CA PRO A 141 7.79 4.81 -3.65
C PRO A 141 6.98 3.66 -4.26
N ASN A 142 6.96 3.59 -5.59
CA ASN A 142 6.29 2.51 -6.32
C ASN A 142 7.02 1.17 -6.14
N TYR A 143 8.35 1.17 -6.25
CA TYR A 143 9.18 0.00 -6.06
C TYR A 143 9.00 -0.63 -4.66
N VAL A 144 9.17 0.15 -3.59
CA VAL A 144 9.03 -0.36 -2.21
C VAL A 144 7.58 -0.75 -1.91
N GLY A 145 6.60 0.03 -2.39
CA GLY A 145 5.18 -0.30 -2.22
C GLY A 145 4.81 -1.65 -2.83
N ARG A 146 5.33 -1.96 -4.03
CA ARG A 146 5.11 -3.27 -4.67
C ARG A 146 5.76 -4.41 -3.87
N HIS A 147 6.95 -4.21 -3.32
CA HIS A 147 7.56 -5.21 -2.43
C HIS A 147 6.73 -5.46 -1.17
N THR A 148 6.22 -4.40 -0.53
CA THR A 148 5.37 -4.52 0.66
C THR A 148 4.11 -5.32 0.37
N VAL A 149 3.38 -4.98 -0.69
CA VAL A 149 2.14 -5.67 -1.08
C VAL A 149 2.38 -7.16 -1.39
N LEU A 150 3.44 -7.47 -2.14
CA LEU A 150 3.76 -8.86 -2.49
C LEU A 150 4.23 -9.68 -1.27
N ARG A 151 5.00 -9.07 -0.36
CA ARG A 151 5.39 -9.68 0.92
C ARG A 151 4.16 -9.99 1.77
N GLU A 152 3.26 -9.02 1.96
CA GLU A 152 2.01 -9.24 2.69
C GLU A 152 1.17 -10.35 2.06
N ARG A 153 1.11 -10.40 0.72
CA ARG A 153 0.40 -11.47 0.02
C ARG A 153 0.98 -12.86 0.32
N LEU A 154 2.30 -13.02 0.35
CA LEU A 154 2.96 -14.28 0.75
C LEU A 154 2.67 -14.64 2.21
N LEU A 155 2.71 -13.67 3.12
CA LEU A 155 2.43 -13.91 4.54
C LEU A 155 0.96 -14.31 4.78
N ASN A 156 0.02 -13.63 4.11
CA ASN A 156 -1.41 -13.97 4.15
C ASN A 156 -1.70 -15.36 3.60
N MET A 157 -0.85 -15.80 2.67
CA MET A 157 -0.87 -17.14 2.10
C MET A 157 -0.27 -18.23 3.03
N GLY A 158 0.17 -17.87 4.24
CA GLY A 158 0.80 -18.79 5.19
C GLY A 158 2.21 -19.21 4.82
N VAL A 159 2.85 -18.51 3.86
CA VAL A 159 4.20 -18.81 3.42
C VAL A 159 5.20 -18.16 4.37
N ALA A 160 6.13 -18.95 4.89
CA ALA A 160 7.28 -18.40 5.60
C ALA A 160 8.12 -17.55 4.62
N TYR A 161 8.22 -16.25 4.90
CA TYR A 161 8.99 -15.29 4.12
C TYR A 161 9.67 -14.33 5.09
N SER A 162 10.96 -14.57 5.36
CA SER A 162 11.70 -13.86 6.41
C SER A 162 12.04 -12.43 6.01
N ASP A 163 12.36 -11.60 7.00
CA ASP A 163 12.88 -10.25 6.75
C ASP A 163 14.20 -10.28 5.98
N GLU A 164 15.07 -11.25 6.25
CA GLU A 164 16.32 -11.44 5.52
C GLU A 164 16.09 -11.70 4.03
N GLU A 165 15.16 -12.60 3.70
CA GLU A 165 14.79 -12.90 2.30
C GLU A 165 14.17 -11.67 1.65
N ALA A 166 13.26 -10.98 2.34
CA ALA A 166 12.61 -9.78 1.85
C ALA A 166 13.61 -8.64 1.55
N ILE A 167 14.55 -8.40 2.47
CA ILE A 167 15.61 -7.41 2.33
C ILE A 167 16.54 -7.77 1.18
N PHE A 168 16.95 -9.03 1.07
CA PHE A 168 17.81 -9.47 -0.02
C PHE A 168 17.16 -9.18 -1.38
N GLN A 169 15.87 -9.49 -1.55
CA GLN A 169 15.15 -9.17 -2.79
C GLN A 169 15.05 -7.66 -3.02
N LEU A 170 14.75 -6.89 -1.98
CA LEU A 170 14.64 -5.44 -2.04
C LEU A 170 15.97 -4.77 -2.47
N LEU A 171 17.10 -5.24 -1.93
CA LEU A 171 18.42 -4.73 -2.28
C LEU A 171 18.85 -5.18 -3.68
N ARG A 172 18.46 -6.38 -4.12
CA ARG A 172 18.79 -6.90 -5.46
C ARG A 172 18.28 -5.96 -6.57
N GLY A 173 17.04 -5.49 -6.46
CA GLY A 173 16.39 -4.67 -7.50
C GLY A 173 16.80 -3.20 -7.53
N LEU A 174 17.64 -2.71 -6.61
CA LEU A 174 18.10 -1.31 -6.68
C LEU A 174 19.06 -1.08 -7.86
N PRO A 175 19.15 0.15 -8.39
CA PRO A 175 20.00 0.50 -9.52
C PRO A 175 21.48 0.19 -9.25
N ARG A 176 22.24 0.08 -10.34
CA ARG A 176 23.71 -0.14 -10.30
C ARG A 176 24.51 1.16 -10.42
N THR A 177 23.82 2.31 -10.50
CA THR A 177 24.38 3.64 -10.69
C THR A 177 24.16 4.49 -9.42
N MET A 178 24.74 5.70 -9.40
CA MET A 178 24.65 6.63 -8.27
C MET A 178 25.20 6.03 -6.96
N SER A 179 24.65 6.42 -5.81
CA SER A 179 25.03 5.96 -4.48
C SER A 179 24.52 4.55 -4.11
N TRP A 180 23.69 3.92 -4.97
CA TRP A 180 23.06 2.63 -4.66
C TRP A 180 24.03 1.47 -4.41
N PRO A 181 25.15 1.30 -5.15
CA PRO A 181 26.12 0.25 -4.84
C PRO A 181 26.73 0.40 -3.44
N HIS A 182 27.00 1.63 -3.01
CA HIS A 182 27.51 1.93 -1.68
C HIS A 182 26.46 1.65 -0.59
N PHE A 183 25.22 2.09 -0.84
CA PHE A 183 24.09 1.77 0.03
C PHE A 183 23.92 0.26 0.24
N LYS A 184 23.96 -0.54 -0.85
CA LYS A 184 23.87 -2.02 -0.76
C LYS A 184 24.98 -2.60 0.10
N ALA A 185 26.22 -2.15 -0.08
CA ALA A 185 27.36 -2.65 0.69
C ALA A 185 27.16 -2.40 2.19
N ILE A 186 26.76 -1.19 2.59
CA ILE A 186 26.50 -0.83 3.99
C ILE A 186 25.34 -1.65 4.56
N ALA A 187 24.25 -1.80 3.80
CA ALA A 187 23.08 -2.55 4.24
C ALA A 187 23.41 -4.03 4.49
N LEU A 188 24.23 -4.64 3.62
CA LEU A 188 24.65 -6.05 3.75
C LEU A 188 25.75 -6.27 4.80
N SER A 189 26.56 -5.26 5.10
CA SER A 189 27.63 -5.36 6.11
C SER A 189 27.19 -4.95 7.52
N SER A 190 25.93 -4.55 7.72
CA SER A 190 25.43 -4.11 9.01
C SER A 190 25.35 -5.29 9.99
N SER A 191 25.96 -5.15 11.17
CA SER A 191 25.87 -6.13 12.27
C SER A 191 24.54 -6.08 13.03
N VAL A 192 23.69 -5.11 12.72
CA VAL A 192 22.37 -4.95 13.33
C VAL A 192 21.35 -5.71 12.49
N SER A 193 20.49 -6.49 13.14
CA SER A 193 19.35 -7.13 12.47
C SER A 193 18.46 -6.04 11.87
N LEU A 194 18.50 -5.90 10.55
CA LEU A 194 17.67 -4.94 9.83
C LEU A 194 16.30 -5.58 9.61
N SER A 195 15.22 -4.90 10.01
CA SER A 195 13.88 -5.34 9.62
C SER A 195 13.54 -4.86 8.21
N PHE A 196 12.56 -5.53 7.58
CA PHE A 196 12.10 -5.14 6.25
C PHE A 196 11.67 -3.66 6.21
N ASP A 197 10.89 -3.22 7.21
CA ASP A 197 10.36 -1.85 7.28
C ASP A 197 11.48 -0.81 7.46
N MET A 198 12.50 -1.14 8.26
CA MET A 198 13.69 -0.28 8.39
C MET A 198 14.45 -0.15 7.07
N CYS A 199 14.56 -1.23 6.30
CA CYS A 199 15.21 -1.20 4.99
C CYS A 199 14.42 -0.34 4.00
N VAL A 200 13.10 -0.50 3.96
CA VAL A 200 12.19 0.32 3.14
C VAL A 200 12.31 1.81 3.47
N ALA A 201 12.35 2.16 4.76
CA ALA A 201 12.52 3.54 5.20
C ALA A 201 13.87 4.12 4.75
N ARG A 202 14.95 3.35 4.87
CA ARG A 202 16.29 3.76 4.44
C ARG A 202 16.39 3.95 2.93
N ILE A 203 15.80 3.06 2.13
CA ILE A 203 15.76 3.20 0.67
C ILE A 203 14.96 4.44 0.27
N SER A 204 13.80 4.66 0.89
CA SER A 204 12.98 5.84 0.63
C SER A 204 13.73 7.14 0.95
N ALA A 205 14.46 7.17 2.08
CA ALA A 205 15.25 8.33 2.47
C ALA A 205 16.43 8.60 1.50
N GLU A 206 17.15 7.55 1.11
CA GLU A 206 18.27 7.69 0.16
C GLU A 206 17.78 8.09 -1.23
N ALA A 207 16.64 7.55 -1.67
CA ALA A 207 16.01 7.96 -2.92
C ALA A 207 15.62 9.44 -2.92
N ALA A 208 14.99 9.93 -1.85
CA ALA A 208 14.66 11.34 -1.70
C ALA A 208 15.92 12.22 -1.76
N ARG A 209 17.00 11.82 -1.08
CA ARG A 209 18.29 12.53 -1.10
C ARG A 209 18.85 12.65 -2.53
N ILE A 210 18.81 11.58 -3.32
CA ILE A 210 19.30 11.58 -4.71
C ILE A 210 18.44 12.49 -5.60
N VAL A 211 17.11 12.46 -5.42
CA VAL A 211 16.18 13.32 -6.18
C VAL A 211 16.44 14.79 -5.87
N ASP A 212 16.63 15.14 -4.60
CA ASP A 212 16.92 16.52 -4.17
C ASP A 212 18.28 17.02 -4.70
N GLU A 213 19.32 16.17 -4.65
CA GLU A 213 20.65 16.47 -5.19
C GLU A 213 20.59 16.77 -6.69
N HIS A 214 19.91 15.92 -7.46
CA HIS A 214 19.73 16.13 -8.89
C HIS A 214 18.86 17.37 -9.22
N ALA A 215 17.89 17.71 -8.36
CA ALA A 215 17.08 18.92 -8.50
C ALA A 215 17.90 20.20 -8.23
N LEU A 216 18.94 20.13 -7.39
CA LEU A 216 19.86 21.24 -7.16
C LEU A 216 20.85 21.42 -8.31
N GLU A 217 21.37 20.34 -8.88
CA GLU A 217 22.28 20.37 -10.04
C GLU A 217 21.61 20.86 -11.33
N SER A 218 20.31 20.61 -11.48
CA SER A 218 19.53 20.98 -12.67
C SER A 218 18.96 22.41 -12.64
N LYS A 219 19.20 23.21 -11.58
CA LYS A 219 18.73 24.60 -11.53
C LYS A 219 19.50 25.48 -12.54
N PRO A 220 18.82 26.16 -13.49
CA PRO A 220 19.43 27.15 -14.36
C PRO A 220 19.75 28.41 -13.54
N GLY A 221 20.91 28.43 -12.89
CA GLY A 221 21.31 29.56 -12.04
C GLY A 221 22.80 29.65 -11.70
N SER A 222 23.59 28.61 -11.96
CA SER A 222 25.04 28.63 -11.73
C SER A 222 25.82 29.45 -12.77
N GLU A 223 25.20 29.81 -13.90
CA GLU A 223 25.81 30.66 -14.92
C GLU A 223 26.04 32.10 -14.44
N TYR A 224 25.27 32.58 -13.46
CA TYR A 224 25.40 33.95 -12.93
C TYR A 224 26.37 34.07 -11.75
N ALA A 225 26.73 32.97 -11.07
CA ALA A 225 27.66 33.02 -9.93
C ALA A 225 29.10 33.29 -10.37
N ASN A 226 29.49 32.83 -11.57
CA ASN A 226 30.85 33.01 -12.09
C ASN A 226 31.07 34.38 -12.77
N ALA A 227 30.02 35.18 -13.00
CA ALA A 227 30.14 36.52 -13.57
C ALA A 227 30.55 37.59 -12.54
N ALA A 228 30.43 37.29 -11.24
CA ALA A 228 30.77 38.24 -10.17
C ALA A 228 32.26 38.22 -9.75
N THR A 229 33.07 37.30 -10.30
CA THR A 229 34.50 37.17 -9.93
C THR A 229 35.46 37.66 -11.02
N SER A 230 34.96 38.08 -12.18
CA SER A 230 35.82 38.59 -13.26
C SER A 230 36.07 40.09 -13.10
N ALA A 231 37.15 40.43 -12.39
CA ALA A 231 37.89 41.72 -12.39
C ALA A 231 37.06 43.01 -12.12
N PRO A 232 37.66 44.06 -11.52
CA PRO A 232 36.95 45.32 -11.32
C PRO A 232 36.64 45.96 -12.68
N ALA A 233 35.39 45.83 -13.14
CA ALA A 233 34.88 46.62 -14.26
C ALA A 233 34.99 48.10 -13.89
N SER A 234 35.57 48.90 -14.77
CA SER A 234 35.71 50.34 -14.57
C SER A 234 34.33 50.99 -14.45
N VAL A 235 33.95 51.36 -13.22
CA VAL A 235 32.72 52.12 -12.96
C VAL A 235 32.96 53.56 -13.40
N ASN A 236 32.00 54.16 -14.09
CA ASN A 236 32.07 55.58 -14.42
C ASN A 236 31.93 56.40 -13.11
N PRO A 237 32.93 57.24 -12.74
CA PRO A 237 32.92 57.95 -11.47
C PRO A 237 31.83 59.02 -11.37
N ILE A 238 31.23 59.43 -12.49
CA ILE A 238 30.18 60.46 -12.54
C ILE A 238 28.80 59.84 -12.37
N THR A 239 28.55 58.67 -12.94
CA THR A 239 27.22 58.04 -12.97
C THR A 239 27.09 56.84 -12.04
N GLY A 240 28.20 56.27 -11.55
CA GLY A 240 28.20 55.04 -10.75
C GLY A 240 27.84 53.78 -11.53
N LEU A 241 27.70 53.85 -12.86
CA LEU A 241 27.30 52.72 -13.70
C LEU A 241 28.50 51.96 -14.24
N CYS A 242 28.38 50.63 -14.29
CA CYS A 242 29.42 49.74 -14.84
C CYS A 242 29.52 49.87 -16.36
N LYS A 243 30.74 50.09 -16.87
CA LYS A 243 31.02 50.02 -18.30
C LYS A 243 31.01 48.56 -18.76
N HIS A 244 30.30 48.27 -19.84
CA HIS A 244 30.31 46.96 -20.51
C HIS A 244 30.19 47.13 -22.03
N ARG A 245 30.34 46.04 -22.81
CA ARG A 245 30.41 46.10 -24.28
C ARG A 245 29.27 46.84 -25.00
N HIS A 246 28.11 46.95 -24.34
CA HIS A 246 26.89 47.58 -24.87
C HIS A 246 26.58 48.93 -24.21
N ASN A 247 27.39 49.36 -23.23
CA ASN A 247 27.35 50.68 -22.61
C ASN A 247 28.79 51.10 -22.26
N PRO A 248 29.62 51.43 -23.27
CA PRO A 248 31.03 51.73 -23.06
C PRO A 248 31.24 53.00 -22.21
N GLU A 249 30.26 53.90 -22.20
CA GLU A 249 30.34 55.16 -21.45
C GLU A 249 29.72 55.08 -20.05
N GLY A 250 28.96 54.03 -19.73
CA GLY A 250 28.26 53.94 -18.44
C GLY A 250 27.26 55.07 -18.25
N VAL A 251 26.58 55.50 -19.31
CA VAL A 251 25.57 56.58 -19.25
C VAL A 251 24.20 55.96 -19.52
N SER A 252 23.18 56.35 -18.74
CA SER A 252 21.82 55.86 -18.94
C SER A 252 21.27 56.44 -20.26
N PRO A 253 20.64 55.64 -21.14
CA PRO A 253 19.97 56.18 -22.31
C PRO A 253 18.78 57.02 -21.85
N LEU A 254 18.94 58.34 -21.87
CA LEU A 254 17.82 59.27 -21.67
C LEU A 254 16.82 59.06 -22.81
N VAL A 255 15.65 58.54 -22.45
CA VAL A 255 14.45 58.52 -23.28
C VAL A 255 14.10 59.96 -23.60
N SER A 256 14.30 60.37 -24.86
CA SER A 256 13.81 61.65 -25.36
C SER A 256 12.31 61.54 -25.60
N CYS A 257 11.51 61.96 -24.61
CA CYS A 257 10.14 62.40 -24.88
C CYS A 257 10.25 63.78 -25.55
N ARG A 258 9.87 63.87 -26.83
CA ARG A 258 9.67 65.14 -27.54
C ARG A 258 8.16 65.35 -27.67
N ASP A 259 7.64 66.27 -26.87
CA ASP A 259 6.42 66.99 -27.18
C ASP A 259 6.65 67.83 -28.45
N ASN A 260 5.66 67.92 -29.32
CA ASN A 260 5.48 69.05 -30.22
C ASN A 260 4.03 69.12 -30.69
N ASP A 261 3.33 70.11 -30.16
CA ASP A 261 2.04 70.64 -30.56
C ASP A 261 2.22 71.76 -31.60
N THR A 262 1.46 71.66 -32.72
CA THR A 262 0.78 72.71 -33.54
C THR A 262 1.58 73.87 -34.19
N PRO A 263 1.07 74.54 -35.25
CA PRO A 263 -0.30 75.06 -35.50
C PRO A 263 -1.17 74.28 -36.49
#